data_AF-A0A955GGU4-F1
#
_entry.id   AF-A0A955GGU4-F1
#
_cell.length_a   1.000
_cell.length_b   1.000
_cell.length_c   1.000
_cell.angle_alpha   90.00
_cell.angle_beta   90.00
_cell.angle_gamma   90.00
#
_symmetry.space_group_name_H-M   'P 1'
#
loop_
_entity.id
_entity.type
_entity.pdbx_description
1 polymer ?
#
loop_
_entity_poly.entity_id
_entity_poly.type
_entity_poly.pdbx_seq_one_letter_code
_entity_poly.pdbx_strand_id
1 'polypeptide(L)'
;MELEQAIKIMLETQGNFATKRGVSDPDYISQQMQVLANATALVETHLASFERDYEVTLGRKLGEYISGGSSASAAETRVRSELATEKGQIKYLTRLVKSAWSQVGVSQSRHNHLTKEFRMGGTIT
;
A
#
# COMPACT_ATOMS: atom_id res chain seq x y z
N MET A 1 8.65 6.09 -11.87
CA MET A 1 9.01 6.47 -10.49
C MET A 1 9.50 5.21 -9.81
N GLU A 2 10.64 5.27 -9.13
CA GLU A 2 11.18 4.12 -8.39
C GLU A 2 10.33 3.80 -7.15
N LEU A 3 10.28 2.52 -6.76
CA LEU A 3 9.50 2.03 -5.63
C LEU A 3 9.79 2.80 -4.33
N GLU A 4 11.06 3.05 -4.02
CA GLU A 4 11.47 3.77 -2.82
C GLU A 4 10.91 5.20 -2.79
N GLN A 5 10.90 5.87 -3.94
CA GLN A 5 10.34 7.21 -4.08
C GLN A 5 8.81 7.20 -3.91
N ALA A 6 8.13 6.18 -4.44
CA ALA A 6 6.69 6.01 -4.25
C ALA A 6 6.33 5.80 -2.77
N ILE A 7 7.07 4.93 -2.07
CA ILE A 7 6.90 4.70 -0.63
C ILE A 7 7.16 5.98 0.17
N LYS A 8 8.22 6.72 -0.15
CA LYS A 8 8.52 7.99 0.50
C LYS A 8 7.36 8.98 0.37
N ILE A 9 6.83 9.15 -0.85
CA ILE A 9 5.67 10.02 -1.10
C ILE A 9 4.45 9.54 -0.31
N MET A 10 4.18 8.22 -0.25
CA MET A 10 3.07 7.69 0.54
C MET A 10 3.19 8.09 2.01
N LEU A 11 4.35 7.84 2.63
CA LEU A 11 4.58 8.12 4.05
C LEU A 11 4.52 9.62 4.36
N GLU A 12 5.12 10.46 3.51
CA GLU A 12 5.05 11.92 3.64
C GLU A 12 3.60 12.42 3.53
N THR A 13 2.85 11.92 2.55
CA THR A 13 1.46 12.32 2.32
C THR A 13 0.55 11.86 3.46
N GLN A 14 0.79 10.69 4.04
CA GLN A 14 0.10 10.24 5.24
C GLN A 14 0.36 11.18 6.43
N GLY A 15 1.59 11.65 6.60
CA GLY A 15 1.94 12.68 7.59
C GLY A 15 1.21 14.00 7.36
N ASN A 16 0.99 14.40 6.10
CA ASN A 16 0.30 15.63 5.76
C ASN A 16 -1.16 15.67 6.24
N PHE A 17 -1.84 14.52 6.31
CA PHE A 17 -3.20 14.44 6.86
C PHE A 17 -3.28 14.69 8.38
N ALA A 18 -2.17 14.55 9.10
CA ALA A 18 -2.10 14.88 10.53
C ALA A 18 -1.85 16.37 10.80
N THR A 19 -1.54 17.16 9.76
CA THR A 19 -1.28 18.60 9.91
C THR A 19 -2.59 19.38 10.08
N LYS A 20 -2.49 20.63 10.56
CA LYS A 20 -3.65 21.54 10.67
C LYS A 20 -4.41 21.66 9.35
N ARG A 21 -3.70 21.86 8.24
CA ARG A 21 -4.32 21.93 6.90
C ARG A 21 -4.94 20.60 6.50
N GLY A 22 -4.26 19.49 6.78
CA GLY A 22 -4.74 18.13 6.53
C GLY A 22 -6.03 17.74 7.25
N VAL A 23 -6.49 18.54 8.21
CA VAL A 23 -7.76 18.31 8.92
C VAL A 23 -8.79 19.43 8.74
N SER A 24 -8.43 20.59 8.18
CA SER A 24 -9.31 21.76 8.13
C SER A 24 -9.51 22.37 6.75
N ASP A 25 -8.68 22.02 5.76
CA ASP A 25 -8.68 22.62 4.42
C ASP A 25 -9.12 21.56 3.39
N PRO A 26 -10.38 21.60 2.90
CA PRO A 26 -10.91 20.61 1.97
C PRO A 26 -10.09 20.48 0.69
N ASP A 27 -9.62 21.58 0.12
CA ASP A 27 -8.86 21.57 -1.13
C ASP A 27 -7.51 20.89 -0.92
N TYR A 28 -6.83 21.20 0.19
CA TYR A 28 -5.59 20.54 0.55
C TYR A 28 -5.81 19.03 0.81
N ILE A 29 -6.87 18.67 1.53
CA ILE A 29 -7.21 17.26 1.77
C ILE A 29 -7.43 16.53 0.44
N SER A 30 -8.20 17.11 -0.49
CA SER A 30 -8.44 16.54 -1.81
C SER A 30 -7.14 16.35 -2.60
N GLN A 31 -6.27 17.37 -2.60
CA GLN A 31 -4.96 17.28 -3.25
C GLN A 31 -4.10 16.16 -2.67
N GLN A 32 -4.01 16.07 -1.34
CA GLN A 32 -3.22 15.02 -0.69
C GLN A 32 -3.83 13.62 -0.94
N MET A 33 -5.16 13.49 -1.01
CA MET A 33 -5.80 12.21 -1.36
C MET A 33 -5.40 11.75 -2.77
N GLN A 34 -5.37 12.67 -3.74
CA GLN A 34 -4.94 12.35 -5.11
C GLN A 34 -3.46 11.92 -5.16
N VAL A 35 -2.58 12.63 -4.44
CA VAL A 35 -1.16 12.29 -4.35
C VAL A 35 -0.97 10.91 -3.73
N LEU A 36 -1.66 10.63 -2.61
CA LEU A 36 -1.58 9.35 -1.94
C LEU A 36 -2.11 8.22 -2.83
N ALA A 37 -3.23 8.41 -3.52
CA ALA A 37 -3.80 7.42 -4.42
C ALA A 37 -2.85 7.08 -5.58
N ASN A 38 -2.22 8.10 -6.19
CA ASN A 38 -1.26 7.89 -7.28
C ASN A 38 -0.02 7.13 -6.82
N ALA A 39 0.54 7.49 -5.66
CA ALA A 39 1.69 6.79 -5.10
C ALA A 39 1.33 5.34 -4.69
N THR A 40 0.13 5.14 -4.15
CA THR A 40 -0.39 3.81 -3.79
C THR A 40 -0.51 2.91 -5.02
N ALA A 41 -1.09 3.40 -6.12
CA ALA A 41 -1.23 2.63 -7.36
C ALA A 41 0.13 2.18 -7.94
N LEU A 42 1.16 3.01 -7.80
CA LEU A 42 2.51 2.65 -8.22
C LEU A 42 3.11 1.56 -7.31
N VAL A 43 2.94 1.67 -6.00
CA VAL A 43 3.36 0.62 -5.07
C VAL A 43 2.60 -0.69 -5.32
N GLU A 44 1.30 -0.64 -5.63
CA GLU A 44 0.51 -1.82 -6.03
C GLU A 44 1.05 -2.48 -7.29
N THR A 45 1.50 -1.70 -8.27
CA THR A 45 2.11 -2.24 -9.50
C THR A 45 3.41 -3.00 -9.21
N HIS A 46 4.26 -2.46 -8.34
CA HIS A 46 5.48 -3.15 -7.89
C HIS A 46 5.17 -4.38 -7.03
N LEU A 47 4.20 -4.27 -6.12
CA LEU A 47 3.73 -5.39 -5.29
C LEU A 47 3.26 -6.56 -6.16
N ALA A 48 2.43 -6.30 -7.17
CA ALA A 48 1.96 -7.32 -8.11
C ALA A 48 3.13 -8.00 -8.85
N SER A 49 4.17 -7.24 -9.20
CA SER A 49 5.37 -7.79 -9.83
C SER A 49 6.14 -8.71 -8.87
N PHE A 50 6.32 -8.29 -7.61
CA PHE A 50 6.96 -9.13 -6.60
C PHE A 50 6.15 -10.38 -6.25
N GLU A 51 4.83 -10.29 -6.17
CA GLU A 51 3.95 -11.43 -5.96
C GLU A 51 4.08 -12.45 -7.08
N ARG A 52 4.05 -11.99 -8.34
CA ARG A 52 4.27 -12.85 -9.50
C ARG A 52 5.63 -13.54 -9.44
N ASP A 53 6.70 -12.78 -9.24
CA ASP A 53 8.07 -13.31 -9.27
C ASP A 53 8.34 -14.29 -8.11
N TYR A 54 7.73 -14.02 -6.95
CA TYR A 54 7.72 -14.92 -5.79
C TYR A 54 7.05 -16.26 -6.12
N GLU A 55 5.84 -16.24 -6.69
CA GLU A 55 5.11 -17.46 -7.02
C GLU A 55 5.83 -18.30 -8.09
N VAL A 56 6.40 -17.65 -9.12
CA VAL A 56 7.23 -18.34 -10.13
C VAL A 56 8.44 -19.00 -9.48
N THR A 57 9.14 -18.29 -8.59
CA THR A 57 10.35 -18.80 -7.93
C THR A 57 10.02 -19.92 -6.94
N LEU A 58 8.93 -19.78 -6.20
CA LEU A 58 8.39 -20.79 -5.28
C LEU A 58 8.09 -22.09 -6.03
N GLY A 59 7.32 -22.01 -7.12
CA GLY A 59 6.97 -23.17 -7.93
C GLY A 59 8.20 -23.87 -8.51
N ARG A 60 9.14 -23.10 -9.07
CA ARG A 60 10.40 -23.64 -9.62
C ARG A 60 11.21 -24.37 -8.56
N LYS A 61 11.50 -23.73 -7.42
CA LYS A 61 12.32 -24.34 -6.35
C LYS A 61 11.65 -25.57 -5.73
N LEU A 62 10.33 -25.54 -5.54
CA LEU A 62 9.59 -26.71 -5.07
C LEU A 62 9.74 -27.89 -6.03
N GLY A 63 9.58 -27.65 -7.34
CA GLY A 63 9.78 -28.67 -8.36
C GLY A 63 11.19 -29.25 -8.37
N GLU A 64 12.22 -28.39 -8.23
CA GLU A 64 13.63 -28.79 -8.13
C GLU A 64 13.88 -29.70 -6.93
N TYR A 65 13.42 -29.33 -5.72
CA TYR A 65 13.66 -30.14 -4.52
C TYR A 65 12.90 -31.46 -4.53
N ILE A 66 11.66 -31.49 -5.02
CA ILE A 66 10.88 -32.71 -5.13
C ILE A 66 11.52 -33.66 -6.15
N SER A 67 11.91 -33.15 -7.32
CA SER A 67 12.59 -33.94 -8.36
C SER A 67 13.97 -34.44 -7.88
N GLY A 68 14.62 -33.70 -6.99
CA GLY A 68 15.86 -34.09 -6.30
C GLY A 68 15.67 -35.09 -5.16
N GLY A 69 14.46 -35.64 -4.97
CA GLY A 69 14.16 -36.69 -3.99
C GLY A 69 13.76 -36.20 -2.60
N SER A 70 13.56 -34.89 -2.40
CA SER A 70 12.99 -34.38 -1.14
C SER A 70 11.50 -34.76 -1.04
N SER A 71 11.03 -35.06 0.17
CA SER A 71 9.59 -35.13 0.41
C SER A 71 8.96 -33.75 0.22
N ALA A 72 7.67 -33.70 -0.16
CA ALA A 72 6.96 -32.45 -0.38
C ALA A 72 7.03 -31.51 0.84
N SER A 73 6.90 -32.05 2.05
CA SER A 73 6.97 -31.26 3.30
C SER A 73 8.36 -30.69 3.58
N ALA A 74 9.43 -31.46 3.31
CA ALA A 74 10.80 -31.00 3.48
C ALA A 74 11.16 -29.92 2.44
N ALA A 75 10.74 -30.12 1.19
CA ALA A 75 10.89 -29.14 0.11
C ALA A 75 10.17 -27.83 0.47
N GLU A 76 8.92 -27.91 0.92
CA GLU A 76 8.14 -26.73 1.30
C GLU A 76 8.78 -25.95 2.45
N THR A 77 9.22 -26.63 3.50
CA THR A 77 9.89 -25.99 4.64
C THR A 77 11.15 -25.25 4.19
N ARG A 78 11.95 -25.88 3.33
CA ARG A 78 13.18 -25.30 2.81
C ARG A 78 12.91 -24.07 1.94
N VAL A 79 12.03 -24.18 0.95
CA VAL A 79 11.72 -23.06 0.05
C VAL A 79 11.09 -21.88 0.81
N ARG A 80 10.25 -22.14 1.81
CA ARG A 80 9.71 -21.10 2.68
C ARG A 80 10.80 -20.35 3.44
N SER A 81 11.83 -21.05 3.91
CA SER A 81 12.98 -20.43 4.57
C SER A 81 13.81 -19.61 3.58
N GLU A 82 14.03 -20.11 2.37
CA GLU A 82 14.83 -19.43 1.35
C GLU A 82 14.14 -18.17 0.82
N LEU A 83 12.81 -18.20 0.65
CA LEU A 83 12.03 -17.07 0.13
C LEU A 83 11.39 -16.21 1.23
N ALA A 84 11.91 -16.31 2.46
CA ALA A 84 11.33 -15.62 3.62
C ALA A 84 11.43 -14.09 3.49
N THR A 85 12.52 -13.59 2.92
CA THR A 85 12.78 -12.16 2.74
C THR A 85 11.81 -11.55 1.72
N GLU A 86 11.66 -12.17 0.56
CA GLU A 86 10.74 -11.76 -0.51
C GLU A 86 9.30 -11.76 0.00
N LYS A 87 8.92 -12.82 0.74
CA LYS A 87 7.62 -12.88 1.40
C LYS A 87 7.44 -11.77 2.44
N GLY A 88 8.50 -11.41 3.16
CA GLY A 88 8.52 -10.28 4.08
C GLY A 88 8.29 -8.94 3.37
N GLN A 89 8.94 -8.72 2.23
CA GLN A 89 8.78 -7.52 1.41
C GLN A 89 7.35 -7.40 0.86
N ILE A 90 6.79 -8.48 0.31
CA ILE A 90 5.38 -8.52 -0.14
C ILE A 90 4.46 -8.09 1.01
N LYS A 91 4.58 -8.73 2.19
CA LYS A 91 3.76 -8.39 3.36
C LYS A 91 3.89 -6.93 3.79
N TYR A 92 5.10 -6.38 3.74
CA TYR A 92 5.36 -4.98 4.07
C TYR A 92 4.61 -4.05 3.11
N LEU A 93 4.76 -4.25 1.81
CA LEU A 93 4.10 -3.44 0.79
C LEU A 93 2.58 -3.59 0.83
N THR A 94 2.05 -4.81 1.02
CA THR A 94 0.60 -5.04 1.21
C THR A 94 0.08 -4.22 2.40
N ARG A 95 0.82 -4.16 3.51
CA ARG A 95 0.44 -3.40 4.69
C ARG A 95 0.47 -1.89 4.42
N LEU A 96 1.46 -1.40 3.68
CA LEU A 96 1.53 0.01 3.27
C LEU A 96 0.33 0.39 2.41
N VAL A 97 0.02 -0.38 1.37
CA VAL A 97 -1.12 -0.16 0.48
C VAL A 97 -2.43 -0.12 1.27
N LYS A 98 -2.65 -1.12 2.14
CA LYS A 98 -3.85 -1.17 3.00
C LYS A 98 -3.96 0.06 3.91
N SER A 99 -2.83 0.50 4.49
CA SER A 99 -2.80 1.68 5.35
C SER A 99 -3.12 2.96 4.58
N ALA A 100 -2.62 3.10 3.35
CA ALA A 100 -2.89 4.25 2.51
C ALA A 100 -4.36 4.35 2.11
N TRP A 101 -4.97 3.24 1.66
CA TRP A 101 -6.41 3.23 1.34
C TRP A 101 -7.30 3.53 2.55
N SER A 102 -6.93 3.02 3.74
CA SER A 102 -7.61 3.38 4.97
C SER A 102 -7.53 4.89 5.25
N GLN A 103 -6.36 5.50 5.03
CA GLN A 103 -6.17 6.94 5.24
C GLN A 103 -7.00 7.76 4.24
N VAL A 104 -7.05 7.36 2.97
CA VAL A 104 -7.92 7.99 1.95
C VAL A 104 -9.38 7.96 2.40
N GLY A 105 -9.88 6.83 2.90
CA GLY A 105 -11.26 6.72 3.38
C GLY A 105 -11.58 7.66 4.55
N VAL A 106 -10.67 7.77 5.53
CA VAL A 106 -10.82 8.71 6.66
C VAL A 106 -10.82 10.16 6.16
N SER A 107 -9.86 10.50 5.28
CA SER A 107 -9.71 11.84 4.72
C SER A 107 -10.91 12.24 3.85
N GLN A 108 -11.49 11.31 3.10
CA GLN A 108 -12.70 11.55 2.30
C GLN A 108 -13.91 11.87 3.19
N SER A 109 -14.09 11.14 4.29
CA SER A 109 -15.13 11.43 5.27
C SER A 109 -14.97 12.84 5.85
N ARG A 110 -13.74 13.22 6.21
CA ARG A 110 -13.44 14.56 6.72
C ARG A 110 -13.70 15.65 5.69
N HIS A 111 -13.24 15.46 4.45
CA HIS A 111 -13.50 16.37 3.34
C HIS A 111 -15.00 16.63 3.15
N ASN A 112 -15.81 15.57 3.15
CA ASN A 112 -17.26 15.68 2.97
C ASN A 112 -17.93 16.42 4.13
N HIS A 113 -17.49 16.17 5.37
CA HIS A 113 -17.98 16.87 6.55
C HIS A 113 -17.71 18.38 6.46
N LEU A 114 -16.47 18.78 6.17
CA LEU A 114 -16.10 20.19 6.01
C LEU A 114 -16.88 20.86 4.88
N THR A 115 -17.01 20.19 3.73
CA THR A 115 -17.77 20.72 2.58
C THR A 115 -19.24 20.95 2.95
N LYS A 116 -19.82 20.08 3.78
CA LYS A 116 -21.19 20.25 4.27
C LYS A 116 -21.30 21.44 5.23
N GLU A 117 -20.37 21.60 6.18
CA GLU A 117 -20.33 22.75 7.09
C GLU A 117 -20.27 24.08 6.33
N PHE A 118 -19.40 24.18 5.31
CA PHE A 118 -19.30 25.36 4.45
C PHE A 118 -20.63 25.69 3.75
N ARG A 119 -21.30 24.67 3.19
CA ARG A 119 -22.60 24.86 2.51
C ARG A 119 -23.69 25.34 3.47
N MET A 120 -23.76 24.77 4.68
CA MET A 120 -24.76 25.18 5.67
C MET A 120 -24.48 26.58 6.25
N GLY A 121 -23.20 26.92 6.47
CA GLY A 121 -22.80 28.25 6.93
C GLY A 121 -23.11 29.37 5.93
N GLY A 122 -23.10 29.08 4.62
CA GLY A 122 -23.50 30.02 3.57
C GLY A 122 -25.01 30.17 3.37
N THR A 123 -25.84 29.39 4.08
CA THR A 123 -27.32 29.47 3.96
C THR A 123 -27.94 30.36 5.06
N ILE A 124 -27.11 30.96 5.93
CA ILE A 124 -27.54 31.88 7.01
C ILE A 124 -27.11 33.30 6.63
N THR A 125 -27.70 33.86 5.58
CA THR A 125 -27.77 35.29 5.25
C THR A 125 -28.99 35.52 4.39
#